data_AF-A0A562JU16-F1
#
_entry.id   AF-A0A562JU16-F1
#
_cell.length_a   1.000
_cell.length_b   1.000
_cell.length_c   1.000
_cell.angle_alpha   90.00
_cell.angle_beta   90.00
_cell.angle_gamma   90.00
#
_symmetry.space_group_name_H-M   'P 1'
#
loop_
_entity.id
_entity.type
_entity.pdbx_description
1 polymer ?
#
loop_
_entity_poly.entity_id
_entity_poly.type
_entity_poly.pdbx_seq_one_letter_code
_entity_poly.pdbx_strand_id
1 'polypeptide(L)'
;MDRRGLLPFIVTAFFAVMISIFTFSLIDSKNAEPNTHQKPDGGEINSDSDITNNVKNNIKGNKANVNNSIDNDLNNGNNSIIDNNVSNEIEVNVDVNVTNKIKNKADSQDSSSGNNGDDNENSDNDGNNNGNDGGNQDDQDGQTDEDEVVWGVDSASLTTSGLLSCVRENFGSPKVWGRYLGEKEGVSAGITPEEAELLHSNDIKILVIWNRFSIAAGLENGQNEAKAAIKLAEELGIPEGVAIFADIEPSYPVDSAFIEGWFQVMEDSPYRSGIYGIFDQERALTQAFEEAGNGNSALLENTYVWTAAPNVGITTEKQAPGYKPQAPENALIAGWQYGIDAQACNIDTNLFNGEITEEVFW
;
A
#
# COMPACT_ATOMS: atom_id res chain seq x y z
N MET A 1 -42.61 -64.17 -21.43
CA MET A 1 -41.81 -64.83 -20.37
C MET A 1 -40.43 -64.23 -20.47
N ASP A 2 -40.19 -63.15 -19.70
CA ASP A 2 -39.43 -63.17 -18.43
C ASP A 2 -37.92 -63.24 -18.70
N ARG A 3 -36.99 -62.45 -18.17
CA ARG A 3 -36.96 -61.28 -17.27
C ARG A 3 -35.46 -60.90 -17.16
N ARG A 4 -35.15 -59.62 -16.86
CA ARG A 4 -33.89 -59.12 -16.23
C ARG A 4 -32.64 -59.13 -17.14
N GLY A 5 -31.70 -58.18 -17.09
CA GLY A 5 -31.46 -57.01 -16.24
C GLY A 5 -29.97 -56.61 -16.35
N LEU A 6 -29.67 -55.38 -15.93
CA LEU A 6 -28.36 -54.73 -15.65
C LEU A 6 -27.57 -54.03 -16.79
N LEU A 7 -27.44 -52.71 -16.58
CA LEU A 7 -26.51 -51.66 -17.04
C LEU A 7 -25.01 -51.97 -16.75
N PRO A 8 -24.02 -51.06 -17.00
CA PRO A 8 -23.77 -50.06 -18.07
C PRO A 8 -22.29 -50.14 -18.59
N PHE A 9 -21.89 -49.40 -19.63
CA PHE A 9 -20.52 -48.83 -19.73
C PHE A 9 -20.48 -47.63 -20.69
N ILE A 10 -20.06 -46.49 -20.14
CA ILE A 10 -19.70 -45.24 -20.82
C ILE A 10 -18.24 -45.36 -21.25
N VAL A 11 -17.95 -45.27 -22.55
CA VAL A 11 -16.59 -45.06 -23.08
C VAL A 11 -16.64 -44.20 -24.35
N THR A 12 -15.98 -43.03 -24.28
CA THR A 12 -15.41 -42.16 -25.33
C THR A 12 -16.28 -41.60 -26.46
N ALA A 13 -16.39 -40.27 -26.51
CA ALA A 13 -16.30 -39.52 -27.77
C ALA A 13 -15.53 -38.20 -27.53
N PHE A 14 -14.31 -38.20 -28.06
CA PHE A 14 -13.39 -37.07 -28.18
C PHE A 14 -13.70 -36.30 -29.48
N PHE A 15 -13.45 -34.99 -29.47
CA PHE A 15 -13.33 -34.05 -30.61
C PHE A 15 -14.56 -33.72 -31.48
N ALA A 16 -15.15 -32.54 -31.21
CA ALA A 16 -15.59 -31.57 -32.22
C ALA A 16 -15.97 -30.22 -31.55
N VAL A 17 -15.05 -29.25 -31.52
CA VAL A 17 -15.36 -27.87 -31.12
C VAL A 17 -15.35 -26.98 -32.36
N MET A 18 -16.57 -26.67 -32.79
CA MET A 18 -17.09 -25.37 -33.26
C MET A 18 -16.14 -24.40 -33.98
N ILE A 19 -16.26 -24.41 -35.31
CA ILE A 19 -16.03 -23.25 -36.18
C ILE A 19 -17.36 -22.47 -36.24
N SER A 20 -17.40 -21.23 -35.74
CA SER A 20 -18.34 -20.21 -36.26
C SER A 20 -18.06 -18.79 -35.79
N ILE A 21 -17.82 -17.94 -36.79
CA ILE A 21 -18.36 -16.57 -36.97
C ILE A 21 -17.74 -15.47 -36.11
N PHE A 22 -16.80 -14.72 -36.71
CA PHE A 22 -16.83 -13.25 -36.71
C PHE A 22 -16.25 -12.74 -38.04
N THR A 23 -17.14 -12.22 -38.88
CA THR A 23 -16.84 -11.39 -40.06
C THR A 23 -17.63 -10.08 -39.94
N PHE A 24 -17.11 -9.02 -40.58
CA PHE A 24 -17.57 -7.61 -40.64
C PHE A 24 -16.96 -6.71 -39.54
N SER A 25 -16.33 -5.56 -39.81
CA SER A 25 -16.19 -4.75 -41.03
C SER A 25 -14.92 -3.89 -40.94
N LEU A 26 -14.17 -3.83 -42.04
CA LEU A 26 -13.21 -2.75 -42.32
C LEU A 26 -14.00 -1.56 -42.90
N ILE A 27 -13.94 -0.41 -42.24
CA ILE A 27 -14.31 0.88 -42.82
C ILE A 27 -13.03 1.68 -43.06
N ASP A 28 -12.82 1.98 -44.33
CA ASP A 28 -11.82 2.83 -44.94
C ASP A 28 -12.09 4.30 -44.54
N SER A 29 -11.08 5.00 -44.01
CA SER A 29 -11.14 6.47 -43.88
C SER A 29 -9.93 7.07 -44.59
N LYS A 30 -10.24 7.65 -45.75
CA LYS A 30 -9.33 8.38 -46.62
C LYS A 30 -8.94 9.72 -46.02
N ASN A 31 -7.70 10.10 -46.34
CA ASN A 31 -7.08 11.44 -46.27
C ASN A 31 -8.07 12.62 -46.30
N ALA A 32 -7.93 13.51 -45.32
CA ALA A 32 -8.37 14.90 -45.42
C ALA A 32 -7.16 15.81 -45.12
N GLU A 33 -6.77 16.62 -46.11
CA GLU A 33 -5.80 17.70 -45.98
C GLU A 33 -6.36 18.86 -45.12
N PRO A 34 -5.50 19.67 -44.48
CA PRO A 34 -5.94 20.75 -43.60
C PRO A 34 -6.31 21.97 -44.45
N ASN A 35 -7.54 22.48 -44.28
CA ASN A 35 -7.93 23.74 -44.90
C ASN A 35 -8.30 24.80 -43.86
N THR A 36 -7.89 26.01 -44.20
CA THR A 36 -7.61 27.19 -43.39
C THR A 36 -8.85 27.97 -42.89
N HIS A 37 -8.67 28.57 -41.71
CA HIS A 37 -9.30 29.76 -41.11
C HIS A 37 -10.72 30.19 -41.51
N GLN A 38 -11.62 30.14 -40.53
CA GLN A 38 -12.53 31.24 -40.21
C GLN A 38 -12.79 31.31 -38.69
N LYS A 39 -12.71 32.52 -38.13
CA LYS A 39 -12.82 32.86 -36.71
C LYS A 39 -14.27 33.17 -36.35
N PRO A 40 -14.78 32.71 -35.20
CA PRO A 40 -15.79 33.44 -34.46
C PRO A 40 -15.30 33.85 -33.06
N ASP A 41 -15.97 34.87 -32.55
CA ASP A 41 -15.74 35.62 -31.32
C ASP A 41 -15.62 34.79 -30.02
N GLY A 42 -14.77 35.31 -29.13
CA GLY A 42 -15.10 35.51 -27.72
C GLY A 42 -15.48 34.29 -26.89
N GLY A 43 -14.53 33.39 -26.67
CA GLY A 43 -14.54 32.45 -25.55
C GLY A 43 -13.09 32.11 -25.18
N GLU A 44 -12.74 32.17 -23.90
CA GLU A 44 -11.46 31.66 -23.41
C GLU A 44 -11.29 30.21 -23.86
N ILE A 45 -10.32 29.98 -24.74
CA ILE A 45 -9.87 28.63 -25.07
C ILE A 45 -8.77 28.32 -24.05
N ASN A 46 -9.13 27.60 -22.98
CA ASN A 46 -8.15 26.82 -22.23
C ASN A 46 -7.66 25.72 -23.18
N SER A 47 -6.53 25.94 -23.84
CA SER A 47 -5.90 24.92 -24.66
C SER A 47 -4.95 24.12 -23.78
N ASP A 48 -5.49 23.12 -23.10
CA ASP A 48 -4.67 22.07 -22.47
C ASP A 48 -3.82 21.41 -23.57
N SER A 49 -2.50 21.41 -23.38
CA SER A 49 -1.53 20.92 -24.35
C SER A 49 -0.84 19.68 -23.79
N ASP A 50 -1.49 18.53 -23.83
CA ASP A 50 -0.89 17.30 -23.31
C ASP A 50 0.18 16.74 -24.25
N ILE A 51 1.27 16.21 -23.68
CA ILE A 51 2.34 15.53 -24.41
C ILE A 51 2.40 14.09 -23.94
N THR A 52 2.16 13.14 -24.83
CA THR A 52 2.33 11.70 -24.55
C THR A 52 3.36 11.08 -25.48
N ASN A 53 4.43 10.51 -24.92
CA ASN A 53 5.42 9.71 -25.65
C ASN A 53 5.34 8.24 -25.23
N ASN A 54 5.14 7.34 -26.19
CA ASN A 54 5.21 5.91 -25.97
C ASN A 54 6.31 5.31 -26.85
N VAL A 55 7.43 4.90 -26.24
CA VAL A 55 8.56 4.29 -26.93
C VAL A 55 8.67 2.83 -26.50
N LYS A 56 8.46 1.90 -27.44
CA LYS A 56 8.65 0.47 -27.21
C LYS A 56 9.75 -0.07 -28.11
N ASN A 57 10.83 -0.58 -27.50
CA ASN A 57 11.88 -1.32 -28.20
C ASN A 57 11.73 -2.81 -27.92
N ASN A 58 11.64 -3.62 -28.98
CA ASN A 58 11.72 -5.08 -28.88
C ASN A 58 12.92 -5.55 -29.67
N ILE A 59 13.95 -6.07 -28.99
CA ILE A 59 15.20 -6.49 -29.63
C ILE A 59 15.49 -7.95 -29.32
N LYS A 60 15.69 -8.72 -30.40
CA LYS A 60 16.14 -10.12 -30.34
C LYS A 60 17.42 -10.26 -31.15
N GLY A 61 18.45 -10.85 -30.55
CA GLY A 61 19.76 -10.95 -31.20
C GLY A 61 20.88 -11.35 -30.24
N ASN A 62 22.14 -11.18 -30.67
CA ASN A 62 23.29 -11.61 -29.87
C ASN A 62 23.82 -10.49 -28.95
N LYS A 63 23.60 -9.21 -29.30
CA LYS A 63 23.96 -8.03 -28.49
C LYS A 63 22.92 -6.94 -28.71
N ALA A 64 22.65 -6.13 -27.69
CA ALA A 64 21.74 -5.00 -27.78
C ALA A 64 22.32 -3.76 -27.09
N ASN A 65 22.24 -2.62 -27.77
CA ASN A 65 22.46 -1.30 -27.17
C ASN A 65 21.25 -0.43 -27.50
N VAL A 66 20.49 -0.03 -26.48
CA VAL A 66 19.25 0.73 -26.64
C VAL A 66 19.36 2.06 -25.92
N ASN A 67 19.20 3.14 -26.68
CA ASN A 67 19.26 4.50 -26.16
C ASN A 67 17.99 5.24 -26.54
N ASN A 68 17.11 5.46 -25.56
CA ASN A 68 15.92 6.29 -25.75
C ASN A 68 16.14 7.63 -25.05
N SER A 69 15.95 8.73 -25.78
CA SER A 69 15.97 10.07 -25.21
C SER A 69 14.67 10.77 -25.54
N ILE A 70 13.97 11.22 -24.51
CA ILE A 70 12.73 11.99 -24.65
C ILE A 70 12.92 13.30 -23.88
N ASP A 71 12.73 14.43 -24.56
CA ASP A 71 12.79 15.77 -23.97
C ASP A 71 11.47 16.49 -24.30
N ASN A 72 10.65 16.70 -23.29
CA ASN A 72 9.38 17.40 -23.42
C ASN A 72 9.51 18.77 -22.77
N ASP A 73 9.26 19.82 -23.55
CA ASP A 73 9.22 21.20 -23.06
C ASP A 73 7.83 21.76 -23.35
N LEU A 74 7.08 21.98 -22.28
CA LEU A 74 5.75 22.52 -22.32
C LEU A 74 5.76 23.97 -21.82
N ASN A 75 5.38 24.89 -22.72
CA ASN A 75 5.22 26.30 -22.39
C ASN A 75 3.74 26.68 -22.41
N ASN A 76 3.25 27.23 -21.29
CA ASN A 76 1.89 27.75 -21.09
C ASN A 76 0.77 26.69 -21.05
N GLY A 77 0.84 25.73 -20.14
CA GLY A 77 -0.28 24.85 -19.81
C GLY A 77 -0.55 24.81 -18.33
N ASN A 78 -1.62 25.48 -17.87
CA ASN A 78 -2.02 25.44 -16.46
C ASN A 78 -2.63 24.08 -16.05
N ASN A 79 -2.88 23.20 -17.02
CA ASN A 79 -3.53 21.90 -16.83
C ASN A 79 -3.06 20.87 -17.87
N SER A 80 -1.77 20.87 -18.19
CA SER A 80 -1.19 20.00 -19.22
C SER A 80 -0.38 18.86 -18.63
N ILE A 81 -0.57 17.67 -19.19
CA ILE A 81 -0.01 16.40 -18.73
C ILE A 81 1.16 16.02 -19.65
N ILE A 82 2.29 15.61 -19.07
CA ILE A 82 3.41 15.04 -19.82
C ILE A 82 3.59 13.58 -19.43
N ASP A 83 3.08 12.68 -20.28
CA ASP A 83 3.19 11.23 -20.10
C ASP A 83 4.34 10.65 -20.93
N ASN A 84 5.23 9.90 -20.30
CA ASN A 84 6.32 9.20 -21.01
C ASN A 84 6.38 7.74 -20.60
N ASN A 85 6.08 6.85 -21.54
CA ASN A 85 6.24 5.41 -21.36
C ASN A 85 7.38 4.91 -22.24
N VAL A 86 8.41 4.33 -21.61
CA VAL A 86 9.52 3.70 -22.34
C VAL A 86 9.64 2.25 -21.90
N SER A 87 9.32 1.33 -22.81
CA SER A 87 9.40 -0.11 -22.61
C SER A 87 10.52 -0.70 -23.46
N ASN A 88 11.45 -1.44 -22.85
CA ASN A 88 12.52 -2.13 -23.55
C ASN A 88 12.43 -3.63 -23.26
N GLU A 89 11.98 -4.40 -24.24
CA GLU A 89 11.88 -5.85 -24.21
C GLU A 89 13.08 -6.41 -24.97
N ILE A 90 14.11 -6.87 -24.26
CA ILE A 90 15.39 -7.28 -24.87
C ILE A 90 15.67 -8.74 -24.54
N GLU A 91 15.77 -9.55 -25.57
CA GLU A 91 16.07 -10.98 -25.50
C GLU A 91 17.39 -11.24 -26.25
N VAL A 92 18.52 -11.11 -25.54
CA VAL A 92 19.86 -11.35 -26.10
C VAL A 92 20.79 -12.08 -25.12
N ASN A 93 21.81 -12.75 -25.67
CA ASN A 93 22.59 -13.77 -24.94
C ASN A 93 23.97 -13.31 -24.45
N VAL A 94 24.38 -12.05 -24.70
CA VAL A 94 25.77 -11.63 -24.45
C VAL A 94 25.84 -10.29 -23.69
N ASP A 95 25.77 -9.16 -24.38
CA ASP A 95 25.90 -7.84 -23.75
C ASP A 95 24.64 -7.00 -24.01
N VAL A 96 24.06 -6.46 -22.93
CA VAL A 96 22.94 -5.52 -22.96
C VAL A 96 23.36 -4.24 -22.27
N ASN A 97 23.31 -3.12 -23.00
CA ASN A 97 23.38 -1.79 -22.41
C ASN A 97 22.09 -1.05 -22.77
N VAL A 98 21.35 -0.58 -21.77
CA VAL A 98 20.14 0.23 -21.96
C VAL A 98 20.32 1.54 -21.23
N THR A 99 20.05 2.65 -21.91
CA THR A 99 19.99 3.97 -21.31
C THR A 99 18.73 4.69 -21.77
N ASN A 100 17.84 4.99 -20.82
CA ASN A 100 16.66 5.81 -21.07
C ASN A 100 16.85 7.13 -20.35
N LYS A 101 16.89 8.23 -21.11
CA LYS A 101 17.02 9.58 -20.57
C LYS A 101 15.74 10.35 -20.88
N ILE A 102 14.99 10.68 -19.84
CA ILE A 102 13.75 11.43 -19.95
C ILE A 102 13.93 12.76 -19.23
N LYS A 103 13.63 13.86 -19.92
CA LYS A 103 13.63 15.20 -19.37
C LYS A 103 12.28 15.83 -19.66
N ASN A 104 11.61 16.28 -18.61
CA ASN A 104 10.34 16.99 -18.72
C ASN A 104 10.53 18.38 -18.11
N LYS A 105 10.15 19.40 -18.86
CA LYS A 105 10.10 20.79 -18.43
C LYS A 105 8.69 21.31 -18.69
N ALA A 106 8.06 21.86 -17.67
CA ALA A 106 6.74 22.47 -17.75
C ALA A 106 6.78 23.81 -17.00
N ASP A 107 6.56 24.91 -17.72
CA ASP A 107 6.53 26.25 -17.14
C ASP A 107 5.06 26.68 -16.90
N SER A 108 4.68 26.93 -15.64
CA SER A 108 3.38 27.50 -15.30
C SER A 108 3.41 29.02 -15.42
N GLN A 109 2.41 29.60 -16.07
CA GLN A 109 2.29 31.05 -16.19
C GLN A 109 1.60 31.58 -14.92
N ASP A 110 2.38 31.86 -13.89
CA ASP A 110 1.87 32.45 -12.66
C ASP A 110 1.33 33.85 -12.97
N SER A 111 0.01 33.93 -13.11
CA SER A 111 -0.70 35.17 -13.38
C SER A 111 -0.94 35.90 -12.08
N SER A 112 0.12 36.24 -11.35
CA SER A 112 0.04 37.14 -10.22
C SER A 112 -0.12 38.59 -10.72
N SER A 113 -1.33 38.97 -11.13
CA SER A 113 -1.76 40.36 -11.03
C SER A 113 -2.16 40.63 -9.59
N GLY A 114 -1.15 40.84 -8.74
CA GLY A 114 -1.28 41.36 -7.38
C GLY A 114 -0.67 42.76 -7.35
N ASN A 115 -1.49 43.71 -6.96
CA ASN A 115 -1.37 45.14 -7.13
C ASN A 115 -0.15 45.77 -6.39
N ASN A 116 0.36 46.85 -6.98
CA ASN A 116 1.41 47.73 -6.44
C ASN A 116 1.06 48.33 -5.07
N GLY A 117 2.11 48.47 -4.24
CA GLY A 117 2.42 49.70 -3.50
C GLY A 117 1.74 49.88 -2.14
N ASP A 118 2.50 49.77 -1.06
CA ASP A 118 3.04 50.98 -0.44
C ASP A 118 4.12 50.64 0.59
N ASP A 119 5.27 51.27 0.38
CA ASP A 119 6.41 51.33 1.27
C ASP A 119 6.04 52.04 2.59
N ASN A 120 6.59 51.58 3.71
CA ASN A 120 7.09 52.52 4.71
C ASN A 120 8.15 51.90 5.61
N GLU A 121 9.40 52.26 5.32
CA GLU A 121 10.53 52.21 6.23
C GLU A 121 10.43 53.34 7.28
N ASN A 122 10.76 53.01 8.54
CA ASN A 122 11.52 53.84 9.48
C ASN A 122 11.77 52.99 10.74
N SER A 123 12.97 52.47 10.97
CA SER A 123 14.21 53.10 11.47
C SER A 123 14.12 53.59 12.92
N ASP A 124 14.96 52.95 13.75
CA ASP A 124 15.61 53.40 14.99
C ASP A 124 14.69 53.70 16.21
N ASN A 125 15.05 53.44 17.47
CA ASN A 125 16.36 53.29 18.09
C ASN A 125 16.21 52.75 19.54
N ASP A 126 17.33 52.22 20.06
CA ASP A 126 17.79 52.21 21.45
C ASP A 126 16.99 51.51 22.57
N GLY A 127 17.53 50.36 22.99
CA GLY A 127 18.35 50.27 24.20
C GLY A 127 17.65 50.38 25.57
N ASN A 128 17.74 49.31 26.37
CA ASN A 128 18.65 49.22 27.53
C ASN A 128 18.11 48.24 28.61
N ASN A 129 18.88 47.17 28.84
CA ASN A 129 19.26 46.52 30.11
C ASN A 129 18.37 46.71 31.37
N ASN A 130 17.92 45.61 32.00
CA ASN A 130 18.59 45.00 33.17
C ASN A 130 17.78 43.82 33.71
N GLY A 131 18.48 42.77 34.15
CA GLY A 131 17.90 41.54 34.68
C GLY A 131 17.33 41.66 36.10
N ASN A 132 16.58 40.63 36.49
CA ASN A 132 16.68 40.08 37.84
C ASN A 132 16.27 38.61 37.88
N ASP A 133 16.93 37.93 38.79
CA ASP A 133 16.97 36.51 39.12
C ASP A 133 15.73 36.03 39.91
N GLY A 134 15.45 34.74 39.82
CA GLY A 134 14.77 33.95 40.86
C GLY A 134 13.27 33.70 40.71
N GLY A 135 12.90 32.44 40.43
CA GLY A 135 11.54 31.95 40.72
C GLY A 135 11.15 30.67 39.98
N ASN A 136 11.72 29.54 40.40
CA ASN A 136 11.29 28.19 40.01
C ASN A 136 9.82 27.97 40.41
N GLN A 137 8.96 27.64 39.46
CA GLN A 137 7.73 26.89 39.72
C GLN A 137 7.50 25.94 38.56
N ASP A 138 7.72 24.66 38.88
CA ASP A 138 7.44 23.49 38.07
C ASP A 138 5.96 23.47 37.67
N ASP A 139 5.70 23.60 36.37
CA ASP A 139 4.58 22.90 35.74
C ASP A 139 5.21 21.87 34.81
N GLN A 140 5.34 20.66 35.36
CA GLN A 140 5.66 19.45 34.62
C GLN A 140 4.48 19.14 33.69
N ASP A 141 4.47 19.73 32.50
CA ASP A 141 3.87 19.05 31.36
C ASP A 141 4.94 18.08 30.86
N GLY A 142 4.85 16.85 31.38
CA GLY A 142 5.64 15.72 30.92
C GLY A 142 5.23 15.39 29.49
N GLN A 143 5.73 16.17 28.54
CA GLN A 143 5.78 15.81 27.14
C GLN A 143 6.80 14.69 27.03
N THR A 144 6.35 13.48 27.32
CA THR A 144 7.01 12.25 26.88
C THR A 144 6.98 12.29 25.36
N ASP A 145 8.17 12.19 24.74
CA ASP A 145 8.35 12.13 23.29
C ASP A 145 7.21 11.29 22.67
N GLU A 146 6.39 11.91 21.83
CA GLU A 146 5.49 11.16 20.97
C GLU A 146 6.39 10.35 20.05
N ASP A 147 6.49 9.03 20.28
CA ASP A 147 7.07 8.09 19.32
C ASP A 147 6.56 8.48 17.93
N GLU A 148 7.47 8.69 16.98
CA GLU A 148 7.14 9.24 15.66
C GLU A 148 5.99 8.44 15.03
N VAL A 149 4.81 9.05 14.88
CA VAL A 149 3.66 8.37 14.29
C VAL A 149 3.82 8.37 12.76
N VAL A 150 3.72 7.19 12.17
CA VAL A 150 3.98 6.96 10.75
C VAL A 150 2.67 6.66 10.01
N TRP A 151 2.42 7.35 8.89
CA TRP A 151 1.25 7.09 8.05
C TRP A 151 1.54 5.99 7.02
N GLY A 152 0.55 5.12 6.83
CA GLY A 152 0.64 4.05 5.84
C GLY A 152 -0.72 3.55 5.38
N VAL A 153 -0.69 2.53 4.55
CA VAL A 153 -1.87 1.91 3.96
C VAL A 153 -1.76 0.39 4.01
N ASP A 154 -2.84 -0.31 3.75
CA ASP A 154 -2.80 -1.73 3.41
C ASP A 154 -3.75 -2.01 2.24
N SER A 155 -3.53 -3.13 1.55
CA SER A 155 -4.34 -3.49 0.40
C SER A 155 -4.47 -4.99 0.20
N ALA A 156 -5.69 -5.44 -0.11
CA ALA A 156 -5.96 -6.81 -0.53
C ALA A 156 -5.40 -7.12 -1.93
N SER A 157 -5.40 -6.16 -2.84
CA SER A 157 -4.80 -6.31 -4.18
C SER A 157 -3.29 -6.11 -4.16
N LEU A 158 -2.62 -6.62 -5.21
CA LEU A 158 -1.20 -6.35 -5.46
C LEU A 158 -0.92 -4.86 -5.57
N THR A 159 0.16 -4.43 -4.94
CA THR A 159 0.73 -3.10 -5.06
C THR A 159 1.53 -3.01 -6.34
N THR A 160 0.86 -2.53 -7.38
CA THR A 160 1.53 -2.15 -8.63
C THR A 160 2.05 -0.72 -8.54
N SER A 161 2.96 -0.32 -9.43
CA SER A 161 3.38 1.08 -9.53
C SER A 161 2.18 2.02 -9.76
N GLY A 162 1.14 1.57 -10.47
CA GLY A 162 -0.09 2.33 -10.67
C GLY A 162 -0.88 2.54 -9.38
N LEU A 163 -0.99 1.50 -8.54
CA LEU A 163 -1.65 1.62 -7.24
C LEU A 163 -0.84 2.54 -6.30
N LEU A 164 0.48 2.38 -6.25
CA LEU A 164 1.36 3.26 -5.47
C LEU A 164 1.23 4.72 -5.90
N SER A 165 1.23 5.01 -7.22
CA SER A 165 1.00 6.37 -7.73
C SER A 165 -0.38 6.89 -7.36
N CYS A 166 -1.44 6.07 -7.49
CA CYS A 166 -2.79 6.45 -7.08
C CYS A 166 -2.82 6.92 -5.63
N VAL A 167 -2.20 6.16 -4.72
CA VAL A 167 -2.13 6.52 -3.29
C VAL A 167 -1.39 7.85 -3.08
N ARG A 168 -0.25 8.04 -3.75
CA ARG A 168 0.54 9.29 -3.68
C ARG A 168 -0.21 10.52 -4.17
N GLU A 169 -0.99 10.37 -5.22
CA GLU A 169 -1.75 11.47 -5.81
C GLU A 169 -3.00 11.83 -5.00
N ASN A 170 -3.67 10.83 -4.42
CA ASN A 170 -4.98 11.02 -3.80
C ASN A 170 -4.95 11.09 -2.27
N PHE A 171 -3.97 10.46 -1.62
CA PHE A 171 -3.96 10.28 -0.17
C PHE A 171 -2.70 10.81 0.50
N GLY A 172 -1.52 10.48 0.00
CA GLY A 172 -0.27 10.84 0.65
C GLY A 172 0.87 9.87 0.34
N SER A 173 2.00 10.04 1.00
CA SER A 173 3.19 9.21 0.77
C SER A 173 3.30 8.13 1.85
N PRO A 174 2.83 6.89 1.60
CA PRO A 174 2.83 5.86 2.62
C PRO A 174 4.27 5.48 2.97
N LYS A 175 4.53 5.31 4.27
CA LYS A 175 5.79 4.78 4.81
C LYS A 175 5.70 3.30 5.16
N VAL A 176 4.48 2.81 5.35
CA VAL A 176 4.16 1.40 5.57
C VAL A 176 3.11 0.97 4.56
N TRP A 177 3.26 -0.25 4.05
CA TRP A 177 2.25 -0.93 3.25
C TRP A 177 1.96 -2.33 3.83
N GLY A 178 0.75 -2.55 4.34
CA GLY A 178 0.29 -3.85 4.79
C GLY A 178 -0.01 -4.80 3.64
N ARG A 179 0.63 -5.96 3.61
CA ARG A 179 0.50 -6.94 2.53
C ARG A 179 0.37 -8.37 3.02
N TYR A 180 -0.47 -9.12 2.32
CA TYR A 180 -0.77 -10.51 2.65
C TYR A 180 0.37 -11.43 2.23
N LEU A 181 0.79 -12.30 3.13
CA LEU A 181 1.90 -13.22 2.93
C LEU A 181 1.60 -14.26 1.84
N GLY A 182 0.33 -14.60 1.64
CA GLY A 182 -0.09 -15.59 0.65
C GLY A 182 -1.46 -15.30 0.06
N GLU A 183 -1.73 -15.93 -1.09
CA GLU A 183 -3.00 -15.83 -1.79
C GLU A 183 -4.14 -16.48 -0.98
N LYS A 184 -5.27 -15.77 -0.92
CA LYS A 184 -6.57 -16.30 -0.48
C LYS A 184 -7.59 -15.96 -1.56
N GLU A 185 -7.98 -16.99 -2.33
CA GLU A 185 -8.80 -16.83 -3.53
C GLU A 185 -10.04 -15.98 -3.29
N GLY A 186 -10.19 -14.91 -4.08
CA GLY A 186 -11.32 -13.99 -3.99
C GLY A 186 -11.30 -13.05 -2.77
N VAL A 187 -10.24 -13.06 -1.97
CA VAL A 187 -10.09 -12.24 -0.77
C VAL A 187 -8.84 -11.37 -0.86
N SER A 188 -7.66 -11.96 -1.04
CA SER A 188 -6.39 -11.23 -1.01
C SER A 188 -5.32 -11.84 -1.90
N ALA A 189 -4.57 -10.98 -2.58
CA ALA A 189 -3.38 -11.34 -3.32
C ALA A 189 -2.16 -11.44 -2.41
N GLY A 190 -1.43 -12.56 -2.50
CA GLY A 190 -0.16 -12.75 -1.80
C GLY A 190 0.94 -11.85 -2.36
N ILE A 191 1.81 -11.32 -1.50
CA ILE A 191 2.95 -10.51 -1.90
C ILE A 191 3.93 -11.31 -2.76
N THR A 192 4.51 -10.66 -3.78
CA THR A 192 5.55 -11.24 -4.63
C THR A 192 6.91 -10.57 -4.38
N PRO A 193 8.04 -11.22 -4.76
CA PRO A 193 9.35 -10.59 -4.66
C PRO A 193 9.47 -9.26 -5.42
N GLU A 194 8.83 -9.15 -6.59
CA GLU A 194 8.83 -7.92 -7.39
C GLU A 194 8.03 -6.80 -6.71
N GLU A 195 6.93 -7.16 -6.04
CA GLU A 195 6.15 -6.21 -5.24
C GLU A 195 6.94 -5.72 -4.02
N ALA A 196 7.63 -6.62 -3.32
CA ALA A 196 8.49 -6.26 -2.20
C ALA A 196 9.62 -5.32 -2.64
N GLU A 197 10.29 -5.62 -3.76
CA GLU A 197 11.34 -4.75 -4.32
C GLU A 197 10.79 -3.37 -4.71
N LEU A 198 9.57 -3.31 -5.27
CA LEU A 198 8.92 -2.04 -5.57
C LEU A 198 8.71 -1.20 -4.30
N LEU A 199 8.20 -1.80 -3.22
CA LEU A 199 7.94 -1.11 -1.96
C LEU A 199 9.25 -0.65 -1.30
N HIS A 200 10.24 -1.54 -1.17
CA HIS A 200 11.54 -1.21 -0.56
C HIS A 200 12.32 -0.17 -1.33
N SER A 201 12.33 -0.24 -2.67
CA SER A 201 13.00 0.79 -3.51
C SER A 201 12.35 2.17 -3.43
N ASN A 202 11.17 2.26 -2.80
CA ASN A 202 10.44 3.49 -2.53
C ASN A 202 10.50 3.90 -1.03
N ASP A 203 11.38 3.28 -0.25
CA ASP A 203 11.54 3.49 1.19
C ASP A 203 10.22 3.24 1.97
N ILE A 204 9.50 2.19 1.58
CA ILE A 204 8.25 1.75 2.21
C ILE A 204 8.47 0.41 2.90
N LYS A 205 8.17 0.35 4.21
CA LYS A 205 8.20 -0.87 5.02
C LYS A 205 6.97 -1.72 4.75
N ILE A 206 7.10 -3.02 4.91
CA ILE A 206 6.03 -3.98 4.65
C ILE A 206 5.55 -4.58 5.97
N LEU A 207 4.28 -4.33 6.31
CA LEU A 207 3.61 -5.05 7.39
C LEU A 207 3.08 -6.38 6.83
N VAL A 208 3.52 -7.49 7.40
CA VAL A 208 3.24 -8.84 6.86
C VAL A 208 1.98 -9.43 7.51
N ILE A 209 1.01 -9.81 6.67
CA ILE A 209 -0.33 -10.24 7.12
C ILE A 209 -0.58 -11.71 6.77
N TRP A 210 -1.02 -12.50 7.74
CA TRP A 210 -1.46 -13.88 7.55
C TRP A 210 -2.97 -14.01 7.72
N ASN A 211 -3.71 -14.33 6.65
CA ASN A 211 -5.18 -14.39 6.68
C ASN A 211 -5.77 -15.70 6.14
N ARG A 212 -4.98 -16.77 6.00
CA ARG A 212 -5.41 -18.02 5.32
C ARG A 212 -6.28 -18.95 6.18
N PHE A 213 -6.86 -18.41 7.24
CA PHE A 213 -7.84 -19.07 8.10
C PHE A 213 -9.14 -18.27 8.16
N SER A 214 -10.15 -18.88 8.77
CA SER A 214 -11.45 -18.23 9.09
C SER A 214 -12.00 -18.65 10.46
N ILE A 215 -11.19 -19.39 11.23
CA ILE A 215 -11.49 -19.87 12.57
C ILE A 215 -10.22 -19.62 13.38
N ALA A 216 -10.30 -18.74 14.37
CA ALA A 216 -9.23 -18.40 15.28
C ALA A 216 -9.47 -19.06 16.65
N ALA A 217 -9.84 -20.34 16.66
CA ALA A 217 -10.18 -21.09 17.87
C ALA A 217 -9.35 -22.38 17.99
N GLY A 218 -8.93 -22.69 19.22
CA GLY A 218 -8.19 -23.90 19.58
C GLY A 218 -6.66 -23.78 19.42
N LEU A 219 -5.95 -24.35 20.41
CA LEU A 219 -4.48 -24.33 20.50
C LEU A 219 -3.79 -24.92 19.28
N GLU A 220 -4.15 -26.15 18.89
CA GLU A 220 -3.54 -26.83 17.75
C GLU A 220 -3.73 -26.05 16.44
N ASN A 221 -4.87 -25.39 16.28
CA ASN A 221 -5.16 -24.58 15.12
C ASN A 221 -4.24 -23.34 15.08
N GLY A 222 -4.11 -22.60 16.19
CA GLY A 222 -3.18 -21.46 16.28
C GLY A 222 -1.73 -21.86 15.96
N GLN A 223 -1.29 -23.00 16.48
CA GLN A 223 0.04 -23.53 16.18
C GLN A 223 0.22 -23.90 14.70
N ASN A 224 -0.80 -24.47 14.06
CA ASN A 224 -0.75 -24.86 12.65
C ASN A 224 -0.74 -23.64 11.73
N GLU A 225 -1.54 -22.62 12.04
CA GLU A 225 -1.56 -21.36 11.28
C GLU A 225 -0.21 -20.63 11.39
N ALA A 226 0.38 -20.55 12.60
CA ALA A 226 1.70 -19.95 12.78
C ALA A 226 2.79 -20.68 11.98
N LYS A 227 2.81 -22.03 12.03
CA LYS A 227 3.77 -22.83 11.23
C LYS A 227 3.60 -22.59 9.73
N ALA A 228 2.36 -22.47 9.26
CA ALA A 228 2.08 -22.22 7.84
C ALA A 228 2.54 -20.83 7.41
N ALA A 229 2.33 -19.82 8.27
CA ALA A 229 2.80 -18.45 8.05
C ALA A 229 4.33 -18.39 8.00
N ILE A 230 5.02 -18.93 9.02
CA ILE A 230 6.48 -18.99 9.11
C ILE A 230 7.07 -19.64 7.85
N LYS A 231 6.54 -20.79 7.43
CA LYS A 231 7.02 -21.50 6.25
C LYS A 231 6.96 -20.62 4.99
N LEU A 232 5.88 -19.87 4.81
CA LEU A 232 5.72 -19.02 3.64
C LEU A 232 6.61 -17.77 3.71
N ALA A 233 6.81 -17.21 4.90
CA ALA A 233 7.76 -16.11 5.11
C ALA A 233 9.21 -16.54 4.78
N GLU A 234 9.62 -17.73 5.21
CA GLU A 234 10.93 -18.30 4.85
C GLU A 234 11.07 -18.53 3.34
N GLU A 235 10.04 -19.06 2.68
CA GLU A 235 10.03 -19.26 1.22
C GLU A 235 10.16 -17.96 0.43
N LEU A 236 9.62 -16.85 0.97
CA LEU A 236 9.73 -15.51 0.40
C LEU A 236 11.02 -14.78 0.79
N GLY A 237 11.81 -15.35 1.69
CA GLY A 237 13.05 -14.73 2.17
C GLY A 237 12.82 -13.50 3.04
N ILE A 238 11.71 -13.45 3.78
CA ILE A 238 11.46 -12.38 4.75
C ILE A 238 12.53 -12.45 5.86
N PRO A 239 13.15 -11.32 6.25
CA PRO A 239 14.18 -11.31 7.28
C PRO A 239 13.68 -11.79 8.65
N GLU A 240 14.60 -12.39 9.42
CA GLU A 240 14.37 -12.67 10.84
C GLU A 240 14.07 -11.37 11.61
N GLY A 241 13.28 -11.47 12.68
CA GLY A 241 12.84 -10.32 13.48
C GLY A 241 11.56 -9.64 12.97
N VAL A 242 11.16 -9.87 11.72
CA VAL A 242 9.90 -9.33 11.19
C VAL A 242 8.69 -9.94 11.91
N ALA A 243 7.71 -9.10 12.24
CA ALA A 243 6.43 -9.54 12.81
C ALA A 243 5.48 -10.03 11.71
N ILE A 244 4.77 -11.13 11.99
CA ILE A 244 3.69 -11.63 11.14
C ILE A 244 2.38 -11.46 11.89
N PHE A 245 1.42 -10.76 11.30
CA PHE A 245 0.13 -10.45 11.91
C PHE A 245 -0.93 -11.47 11.50
N ALA A 246 -1.42 -12.27 12.46
CA ALA A 246 -2.60 -13.09 12.24
C ALA A 246 -3.85 -12.21 12.10
N ASP A 247 -4.52 -12.28 10.95
CA ASP A 247 -5.70 -11.49 10.60
C ASP A 247 -6.98 -12.13 11.15
N ILE A 248 -7.47 -11.60 12.27
CA ILE A 248 -8.67 -12.10 12.95
C ILE A 248 -9.85 -11.17 12.67
N GLU A 249 -10.60 -11.52 11.62
CA GLU A 249 -11.77 -10.79 11.18
C GLU A 249 -12.91 -10.79 12.22
N PRO A 250 -13.77 -9.75 12.25
CA PRO A 250 -14.85 -9.58 13.24
C PRO A 250 -15.85 -10.73 13.34
N SER A 251 -15.96 -11.55 12.30
CA SER A 251 -16.90 -12.67 12.20
C SER A 251 -16.29 -14.03 12.57
N TYR A 252 -14.97 -14.10 12.75
CA TYR A 252 -14.30 -15.35 13.05
C TYR A 252 -14.56 -15.78 14.50
N PRO A 253 -14.86 -17.06 14.74
CA PRO A 253 -14.79 -17.61 16.09
C PRO A 253 -13.36 -17.43 16.62
N VAL A 254 -13.22 -16.87 17.82
CA VAL A 254 -11.92 -16.65 18.46
C VAL A 254 -11.93 -17.11 19.92
N ASP A 255 -10.85 -17.75 20.36
CA ASP A 255 -10.60 -18.09 21.77
C ASP A 255 -9.14 -17.84 22.18
N SER A 256 -8.91 -17.82 23.50
CA SER A 256 -7.58 -17.62 24.09
C SER A 256 -6.59 -18.72 23.71
N ALA A 257 -7.07 -19.95 23.51
CA ALA A 257 -6.23 -21.10 23.15
C ALA A 257 -5.58 -20.91 21.77
N PHE A 258 -6.30 -20.36 20.78
CA PHE A 258 -5.69 -20.04 19.48
C PHE A 258 -4.57 -19.01 19.59
N ILE A 259 -4.81 -17.93 20.35
CA ILE A 259 -3.84 -16.85 20.56
C ILE A 259 -2.59 -17.39 21.27
N GLU A 260 -2.77 -18.24 22.28
CA GLU A 260 -1.67 -18.94 22.94
C GLU A 260 -0.89 -19.84 21.96
N GLY A 261 -1.60 -20.61 21.12
CA GLY A 261 -0.98 -21.52 20.16
C GLY A 261 -0.20 -20.80 19.07
N TRP A 262 -0.72 -19.67 18.59
CA TRP A 262 -0.02 -18.78 17.67
C TRP A 262 1.26 -18.25 18.32
N PHE A 263 1.14 -17.63 19.50
CA PHE A 263 2.26 -17.05 20.24
C PHE A 263 3.37 -18.08 20.52
N GLN A 264 3.04 -19.27 21.03
CA GLN A 264 4.02 -20.32 21.35
C GLN A 264 4.90 -20.68 20.14
N VAL A 265 4.30 -20.81 18.96
CA VAL A 265 5.05 -21.17 17.75
C VAL A 265 5.88 -19.99 17.25
N MET A 266 5.35 -18.76 17.32
CA MET A 266 6.05 -17.57 16.88
C MET A 266 7.28 -17.28 17.77
N GLU A 267 7.15 -17.45 19.09
CA GLU A 267 8.24 -17.24 20.06
C GLU A 267 9.41 -18.22 19.85
N ASP A 268 9.11 -19.46 19.43
CA ASP A 268 10.11 -20.47 19.07
C ASP A 268 10.69 -20.30 17.65
N SER A 269 10.25 -19.28 16.91
CA SER A 269 10.61 -19.00 15.52
C SER A 269 11.57 -17.81 15.39
N PRO A 270 12.17 -17.57 14.20
CA PRO A 270 12.94 -16.35 13.97
C PRO A 270 12.07 -15.09 13.77
N TYR A 271 10.75 -15.21 13.68
CA TYR A 271 9.82 -14.09 13.47
C TYR A 271 9.20 -13.61 14.80
N ARG A 272 8.45 -12.50 14.75
CA ARG A 272 7.73 -11.95 15.91
C ARG A 272 6.23 -12.17 15.81
N SER A 273 5.59 -12.39 16.95
CA SER A 273 4.13 -12.58 17.05
C SER A 273 3.41 -11.26 16.81
N GLY A 274 2.52 -11.21 15.83
CA GLY A 274 1.57 -10.10 15.62
C GLY A 274 0.13 -10.60 15.54
N ILE A 275 -0.82 -9.77 15.96
CA ILE A 275 -2.26 -10.02 15.81
C ILE A 275 -2.96 -8.76 15.31
N TYR A 276 -3.77 -8.94 14.28
CA TYR A 276 -4.67 -7.92 13.75
C TYR A 276 -6.13 -8.24 14.09
N GLY A 277 -6.90 -7.19 14.40
CA GLY A 277 -8.35 -7.25 14.49
C GLY A 277 -8.97 -6.09 15.27
N ILE A 278 -10.27 -6.16 15.55
CA ILE A 278 -10.98 -5.12 16.30
C ILE A 278 -10.79 -5.34 17.81
N PHE A 279 -9.88 -4.58 18.42
CA PHE A 279 -9.63 -4.58 19.86
C PHE A 279 -10.44 -3.50 20.61
N ASP A 280 -11.76 -3.68 20.62
CA ASP A 280 -12.69 -2.92 21.47
C ASP A 280 -13.08 -3.79 22.69
N GLN A 281 -13.25 -3.19 23.86
CA GLN A 281 -13.53 -3.86 25.14
C GLN A 281 -14.66 -4.90 25.07
N GLU A 282 -15.67 -4.68 24.24
CA GLU A 282 -16.82 -5.60 24.12
C GLU A 282 -16.59 -6.75 23.11
N ARG A 283 -15.45 -6.78 22.42
CA ARG A 283 -15.16 -7.75 21.36
C ARG A 283 -14.57 -9.04 21.92
N ALA A 284 -14.97 -10.16 21.31
CA ALA A 284 -14.46 -11.48 21.66
C ALA A 284 -12.93 -11.59 21.53
N LEU A 285 -12.34 -10.92 20.53
CA LEU A 285 -10.88 -10.90 20.33
C LEU A 285 -10.15 -10.27 21.52
N THR A 286 -10.63 -9.12 22.01
CA THR A 286 -10.07 -8.44 23.18
C THR A 286 -10.09 -9.34 24.41
N GLN A 287 -11.24 -9.97 24.68
CA GLN A 287 -11.40 -10.89 25.82
C GLN A 287 -10.52 -12.13 25.68
N ALA A 288 -10.42 -12.71 24.48
CA ALA A 288 -9.56 -13.85 24.21
C ALA A 288 -8.07 -13.51 24.39
N PHE A 289 -7.65 -12.33 23.95
CA PHE A 289 -6.26 -11.87 24.08
C PHE A 289 -5.88 -11.61 25.54
N GLU A 290 -6.74 -10.92 26.29
CA GLU A 290 -6.56 -10.70 27.74
C GLU A 290 -6.56 -12.03 28.51
N GLU A 291 -7.45 -12.97 28.16
CA GLU A 291 -7.46 -14.30 28.77
C GLU A 291 -6.20 -15.10 28.45
N ALA A 292 -5.69 -15.04 27.21
CA ALA A 292 -4.43 -15.69 26.83
C ALA A 292 -3.23 -15.08 27.59
N GLY A 293 -3.26 -13.78 27.88
CA GLY A 293 -2.27 -13.10 28.69
C GLY A 293 -2.33 -13.45 30.19
N ASN A 294 -3.48 -13.91 30.69
CA ASN A 294 -3.65 -14.28 32.09
C ASN A 294 -2.81 -15.52 32.44
N GLY A 295 -1.66 -15.29 33.07
CA GLY A 295 -0.71 -16.35 33.42
C GLY A 295 0.44 -16.52 32.42
N ASN A 296 0.48 -15.70 31.36
CA ASN A 296 1.58 -15.64 30.39
C ASN A 296 1.89 -14.18 30.03
N SER A 297 2.62 -13.48 30.90
CA SER A 297 2.97 -12.07 30.69
C SER A 297 3.81 -11.84 29.43
N ALA A 298 4.64 -12.82 29.06
CA ALA A 298 5.43 -12.76 27.83
C ALA A 298 4.55 -12.64 26.58
N LEU A 299 3.36 -13.27 26.56
CA LEU A 299 2.43 -13.13 25.45
C LEU A 299 1.97 -11.68 25.26
N LEU A 300 1.66 -10.98 26.36
CA LEU A 300 1.23 -9.58 26.33
C LEU A 300 2.39 -8.65 25.95
N GLU A 301 3.59 -8.92 26.49
CA GLU A 301 4.77 -8.09 26.30
C GLU A 301 5.40 -8.25 24.90
N ASN A 302 5.28 -9.43 24.28
CA ASN A 302 5.99 -9.77 23.03
C ASN A 302 5.06 -9.95 21.82
N THR A 303 3.74 -9.79 21.97
CA THR A 303 2.81 -9.84 20.83
C THR A 303 2.42 -8.43 20.38
N TYR A 304 2.80 -8.09 19.15
CA TYR A 304 2.43 -6.84 18.51
C TYR A 304 0.95 -6.82 18.14
N VAL A 305 0.27 -5.71 18.45
CA VAL A 305 -1.15 -5.50 18.15
C VAL A 305 -1.30 -4.47 17.05
N TRP A 306 -2.00 -4.85 15.97
CA TRP A 306 -2.51 -3.93 14.97
C TRP A 306 -4.03 -3.89 15.09
N THR A 307 -4.57 -2.79 15.62
CA THR A 307 -6.00 -2.69 15.91
C THR A 307 -6.76 -2.03 14.76
N ALA A 308 -7.99 -2.48 14.50
CA ALA A 308 -8.97 -1.81 13.63
C ALA A 308 -10.00 -0.98 14.44
N ALA A 309 -9.68 -0.65 15.70
CA ALA A 309 -10.54 0.12 16.59
C ALA A 309 -9.85 1.40 17.12
N PRO A 310 -10.55 2.55 17.15
CA PRO A 310 -11.85 2.80 16.53
C PRO A 310 -11.72 3.01 15.01
N ASN A 311 -12.78 2.74 14.24
CA ASN A 311 -12.82 3.12 12.82
C ASN A 311 -13.39 4.55 12.70
N VAL A 312 -12.55 5.50 12.27
CA VAL A 312 -12.92 6.92 12.11
C VAL A 312 -13.16 7.31 10.65
N GLY A 313 -12.83 6.43 9.71
CA GLY A 313 -13.01 6.59 8.28
C GLY A 313 -11.74 7.00 7.53
N ILE A 314 -11.77 6.80 6.21
CA ILE A 314 -10.65 7.09 5.30
C ILE A 314 -10.36 8.59 5.25
N THR A 315 -9.07 8.95 5.37
CA THR A 315 -8.59 10.32 5.19
C THR A 315 -7.27 10.33 4.39
N THR A 316 -6.89 11.51 3.90
CA THR A 316 -5.53 11.73 3.39
C THR A 316 -4.52 11.74 4.55
N GLU A 317 -3.24 11.52 4.27
CA GLU A 317 -2.14 11.63 5.25
C GLU A 317 -2.19 12.96 6.02
N LYS A 318 -2.40 14.07 5.31
CA LYS A 318 -2.48 15.42 5.90
C LYS A 318 -3.70 15.63 6.81
N GLN A 319 -4.70 14.77 6.69
CA GLN A 319 -5.95 14.82 7.44
C GLN A 319 -6.09 13.56 8.33
N ALA A 320 -5.00 12.83 8.56
CA ALA A 320 -5.01 11.69 9.46
C ALA A 320 -5.48 12.11 10.86
N PRO A 321 -6.23 11.26 11.57
CA PRO A 321 -6.59 11.53 12.95
C PRO A 321 -5.34 11.56 13.83
N GLY A 322 -5.44 12.15 15.03
CA GLY A 322 -4.40 11.94 16.04
C GLY A 322 -4.36 10.47 16.46
N TYR A 323 -3.17 9.91 16.71
CA TYR A 323 -2.97 8.50 17.05
C TYR A 323 -3.65 8.12 18.36
N LYS A 324 -4.78 7.39 18.27
CA LYS A 324 -5.60 6.98 19.42
C LYS A 324 -6.19 5.57 19.23
N PRO A 325 -5.34 4.54 19.02
CA PRO A 325 -5.79 3.15 18.94
C PRO A 325 -6.51 2.70 20.22
N GLN A 326 -7.49 1.82 20.06
CA GLN A 326 -8.04 1.01 21.16
C GLN A 326 -7.39 -0.37 21.13
N ALA A 327 -6.86 -0.78 22.28
CA ALA A 327 -6.22 -2.08 22.49
C ALA A 327 -6.34 -2.48 23.97
N PRO A 328 -6.12 -3.77 24.32
CA PRO A 328 -6.02 -4.22 25.71
C PRO A 328 -4.94 -3.44 26.48
N GLU A 329 -5.13 -3.32 27.80
CA GLU A 329 -4.15 -2.68 28.67
C GLU A 329 -2.78 -3.40 28.58
N ASN A 330 -1.70 -2.65 28.42
CA ASN A 330 -0.32 -3.14 28.23
C ASN A 330 -0.05 -3.89 26.91
N ALA A 331 -0.94 -3.83 25.93
CA ALA A 331 -0.65 -4.36 24.60
C ALA A 331 0.47 -3.56 23.91
N LEU A 332 1.35 -4.25 23.19
CA LEU A 332 2.38 -3.63 22.36
C LEU A 332 1.78 -3.17 21.03
N ILE A 333 1.25 -1.95 20.98
CA ILE A 333 0.49 -1.45 19.82
C ILE A 333 1.43 -1.06 18.68
N ALA A 334 1.49 -1.87 17.63
CA ALA A 334 2.26 -1.58 16.41
C ALA A 334 1.55 -0.60 15.48
N GLY A 335 0.21 -0.68 15.42
CA GLY A 335 -0.53 0.09 14.44
C GLY A 335 -2.02 0.17 14.68
N TRP A 336 -2.65 1.05 13.90
CA TRP A 336 -4.07 1.34 13.92
C TRP A 336 -4.60 1.50 12.50
N GLN A 337 -5.46 0.58 12.07
CA GLN A 337 -6.30 0.75 10.88
C GLN A 337 -7.50 1.61 11.26
N TYR A 338 -7.49 2.86 10.81
CA TYR A 338 -8.47 3.85 11.21
C TYR A 338 -9.56 4.09 10.14
N GLY A 339 -9.35 3.62 8.92
CA GLY A 339 -10.31 3.74 7.82
C GLY A 339 -10.21 2.57 6.86
N ILE A 340 -11.35 2.17 6.29
CA ILE A 340 -11.50 0.99 5.43
C ILE A 340 -12.13 1.38 4.07
N ASP A 341 -11.75 0.68 3.00
CA ASP A 341 -12.34 0.70 1.65
C ASP A 341 -12.32 2.07 0.96
N ALA A 342 -11.14 2.66 0.81
CA ALA A 342 -10.95 3.89 0.04
C ALA A 342 -11.35 3.70 -1.43
N GLN A 343 -12.41 4.37 -1.88
CA GLN A 343 -12.96 4.17 -3.23
C GLN A 343 -12.01 4.58 -4.37
N ALA A 344 -11.10 5.53 -4.13
CA ALA A 344 -10.21 6.03 -5.17
C ALA A 344 -9.09 5.05 -5.52
N CYS A 345 -8.52 4.34 -4.53
CA CYS A 345 -7.36 3.45 -4.73
C CYS A 345 -7.54 2.03 -4.15
N ASN A 346 -8.70 1.65 -3.60
CA ASN A 346 -8.95 0.34 -3.00
C ASN A 346 -7.89 -0.06 -1.95
N ILE A 347 -7.72 0.84 -0.96
CA ILE A 347 -6.80 0.69 0.17
C ILE A 347 -7.52 1.01 1.49
N ASP A 348 -6.91 0.58 2.58
CA ASP A 348 -7.25 0.98 3.94
C ASP A 348 -6.18 1.94 4.47
N THR A 349 -6.55 2.83 5.39
CA THR A 349 -5.64 3.87 5.92
C THR A 349 -5.25 3.60 7.36
N ASN A 350 -3.96 3.75 7.64
CA ASN A 350 -3.34 3.32 8.88
C ASN A 350 -2.41 4.38 9.48
N LEU A 351 -2.24 4.30 10.81
CA LEU A 351 -1.18 4.97 11.54
C LEU A 351 -0.40 3.92 12.35
N PHE A 352 0.93 4.07 12.41
CA PHE A 352 1.84 3.11 13.05
C PHE A 352 2.74 3.81 14.05
N ASN A 353 3.19 3.05 15.06
CA ASN A 353 4.28 3.47 15.92
C ASN A 353 5.59 3.37 15.11
N GLY A 354 6.33 4.48 14.99
CA GLY A 354 7.53 4.57 14.16
C GLY A 354 8.69 3.72 14.65
N GLU A 355 8.89 3.62 15.97
CA GLU A 355 9.95 2.78 16.54
C GLU A 355 9.70 1.30 16.22
N ILE A 356 8.47 0.84 16.45
CA ILE A 356 8.05 -0.54 16.13
C ILE A 356 8.15 -0.79 14.62
N THR A 357 7.77 0.18 13.80
CA THR A 357 7.87 0.08 12.33
C THR A 357 9.31 -0.19 11.88
N GLU A 358 10.29 0.50 12.46
CA GLU A 358 11.70 0.29 12.12
C GLU A 358 12.26 -1.02 12.67
N GLU A 359 11.69 -1.53 13.77
CA GLU A 359 12.16 -2.77 14.41
C GLU A 359 11.63 -4.04 13.73
N VAL A 360 10.34 -4.11 13.44
CA VAL A 360 9.67 -5.38 13.11
C VAL A 360 8.91 -5.41 11.79
N PHE A 361 8.90 -4.34 10.98
CA PHE A 361 8.33 -4.39 9.62
C PHE A 361 9.44 -4.64 8.59
N TRP A 362 9.08 -5.38 7.52
CA TRP A 362 10.02 -5.87 6.50
C TRP A 362 10.53 -4.75 5.59
#